data_AF-A0A737BE14-F1
#
_entry.id   AF-A0A737BE14-F1
#
_cell.length_a   1.000
_cell.length_b   1.000
_cell.length_c   1.000
_cell.angle_alpha   90.00
_cell.angle_beta   90.00
_cell.angle_gamma   90.00
#
_symmetry.space_group_name_H-M   'P 1'
#
loop_
_entity.id
_entity.type
_entity.pdbx_description
1 polymer ?
#
loop_
_entity_poly.entity_id
_entity_poly.type
_entity_poly.pdbx_seq_one_letter_code
_entity_poly.pdbx_strand_id
1 'polypeptide(L)'
;MRLIKDYTPPTPEDLNQLKETLGYTGAQMANLAGVASNSQWRKYTGGESPRAMSPHILFFMAAQLILSEDDINKIIDKMIEVGAELKDQ
;
A
#
# COMPACT_ATOMS: atom_id res chain seq x y z
N MET A 1 11.37 0.47 7.52
CA MET A 1 11.12 -0.99 7.44
C MET A 1 12.40 -1.74 7.76
N ARG A 2 12.35 -2.85 8.51
CA ARG A 2 13.53 -3.71 8.70
C ARG A 2 13.84 -4.45 7.40
N LEU A 3 15.09 -4.86 7.19
CA LEU A 3 15.46 -5.67 6.04
C LEU A 3 14.70 -7.01 6.09
N ILE A 4 13.85 -7.27 5.08
CA ILE A 4 13.23 -8.59 4.87
C ILE A 4 14.11 -9.36 3.89
N LYS A 5 14.64 -10.48 4.35
CA LYS A 5 15.37 -11.44 3.50
C LYS A 5 14.36 -12.38 2.83
N ASP A 6 14.68 -12.83 1.62
CA ASP A 6 13.93 -13.86 0.90
C ASP A 6 12.43 -13.53 0.70
N TYR A 7 12.14 -12.28 0.36
CA TYR A 7 10.78 -11.81 0.11
C TYR A 7 10.19 -12.41 -1.17
N THR A 8 9.01 -13.01 -1.05
CA THR A 8 8.15 -13.40 -2.18
C THR A 8 6.93 -12.47 -2.22
N PRO A 9 6.63 -11.81 -3.35
CA PRO A 9 5.50 -10.90 -3.45
C PRO A 9 4.16 -11.65 -3.47
N PRO A 10 3.05 -11.01 -3.06
CA PRO A 10 1.71 -11.55 -3.28
C PRO A 10 1.44 -11.70 -4.77
N THR A 11 0.69 -12.74 -5.11
CA THR A 11 0.22 -12.98 -6.48
C THR A 11 -0.88 -11.98 -6.87
N PRO A 12 -1.13 -11.77 -8.17
CA PRO A 12 -2.28 -11.01 -8.63
C PRO A 12 -3.61 -11.51 -8.02
N GLU A 13 -3.75 -12.83 -7.88
CA GLU A 13 -4.90 -13.49 -7.25
C GLU A 13 -5.05 -13.09 -5.78
N ASP A 14 -3.96 -13.12 -4.99
CA ASP A 14 -3.97 -12.68 -3.58
C ASP A 14 -4.45 -11.22 -3.45
N LEU A 15 -4.00 -10.35 -4.35
CA LEU A 15 -4.37 -8.93 -4.35
C LEU A 15 -5.83 -8.71 -4.78
N ASN A 16 -6.34 -9.53 -5.71
CA ASN A 16 -7.75 -9.51 -6.11
C ASN A 16 -8.64 -10.02 -4.97
N GLN A 17 -8.26 -11.10 -4.29
CA GLN A 17 -8.97 -11.63 -3.12
C GLN A 17 -9.00 -10.62 -1.97
N LEU A 18 -7.90 -9.91 -1.72
CA LEU A 18 -7.84 -8.85 -0.72
C LEU A 18 -8.84 -7.73 -1.05
N LYS A 19 -8.86 -7.26 -2.31
CA LYS A 19 -9.79 -6.24 -2.78
C LYS A 19 -11.25 -6.65 -2.53
N GLU A 20 -11.59 -7.90 -2.86
CA GLU A 20 -12.95 -8.44 -2.64
C GLU A 20 -13.29 -8.53 -1.15
N THR A 21 -12.36 -9.01 -0.32
CA THR A 21 -12.54 -9.14 1.14
C THR A 21 -12.79 -7.79 1.81
N LEU A 22 -12.11 -6.74 1.34
CA LEU A 22 -12.30 -5.37 1.82
C LEU A 22 -13.55 -4.70 1.24
N GLY A 23 -14.17 -5.27 0.20
CA GLY A 23 -15.25 -4.61 -0.55
C GLY A 23 -14.80 -3.34 -1.28
N TYR A 24 -13.51 -3.24 -1.63
CA TYR A 24 -12.91 -2.03 -2.18
C TYR A 24 -12.99 -1.97 -3.71
N THR A 25 -13.08 -0.76 -4.24
CA THR A 25 -12.85 -0.46 -5.65
C THR A 25 -11.35 -0.45 -5.97
N GLY A 26 -10.98 -0.56 -7.25
CA GLY A 26 -9.57 -0.46 -7.66
C GLY A 26 -8.95 0.92 -7.36
N ALA A 27 -9.76 1.98 -7.30
CA ALA A 27 -9.29 3.30 -6.87
C ALA A 27 -8.97 3.33 -5.36
N GLN A 28 -9.81 2.70 -4.53
CA GLN A 28 -9.53 2.56 -3.10
C GLN A 28 -8.29 1.69 -2.85
N MET A 29 -8.10 0.62 -3.64
CA MET A 29 -6.86 -0.16 -3.58
C MET A 29 -5.63 0.64 -4.01
N ALA A 30 -5.77 1.55 -4.98
CA ALA A 30 -4.68 2.45 -5.36
C ALA A 30 -4.26 3.36 -4.19
N ASN A 31 -5.23 3.93 -3.48
CA ASN A 31 -4.98 4.73 -2.27
C ASN A 31 -4.31 3.89 -1.18
N LEU A 32 -4.82 2.66 -0.94
CA LEU A 32 -4.23 1.73 0.02
C LEU A 32 -2.78 1.37 -0.33
N ALA A 33 -2.46 1.24 -1.61
CA ALA A 33 -1.11 0.97 -2.08
C ALA A 33 -0.21 2.21 -2.19
N GLY A 34 -0.74 3.42 -1.95
CA GLY A 34 0.00 4.67 -2.11
C GLY A 34 0.39 4.97 -3.57
N VAL A 35 -0.44 4.55 -4.53
CA VAL A 35 -0.20 4.79 -5.96
C VAL A 35 -1.27 5.71 -6.55
N ALA A 36 -0.88 6.51 -7.55
CA ALA A 36 -1.67 7.64 -8.01
C ALA A 36 -3.06 7.33 -8.61
N SER A 37 -3.33 6.09 -9.05
CA SER A 37 -4.60 5.78 -9.72
C SER A 37 -4.90 4.27 -9.82
N ASN A 38 -6.15 3.94 -10.14
CA ASN A 38 -6.57 2.57 -10.47
C ASN A 38 -5.74 1.97 -11.62
N SER A 39 -5.31 2.77 -12.60
CA SER A 39 -4.45 2.25 -13.68
C SER A 39 -3.06 1.84 -13.18
N GLN A 40 -2.52 2.50 -12.15
CA GLN A 40 -1.30 2.05 -11.49
C GLN A 40 -1.54 0.79 -10.66
N TRP A 41 -2.67 0.69 -9.97
CA TRP A 41 -3.07 -0.52 -9.24
C TRP A 41 -3.20 -1.74 -10.17
N ARG A 42 -3.82 -1.57 -11.34
CA ARG A 42 -4.00 -2.63 -12.34
C ARG A 42 -2.70 -3.25 -12.85
N LYS A 43 -1.56 -2.56 -12.72
CA LYS A 43 -0.25 -3.14 -13.05
C LYS A 43 0.12 -4.31 -12.14
N TYR A 44 -0.43 -4.40 -10.93
CA TYR A 44 -0.16 -5.48 -9.98
C TYR A 44 -1.20 -6.61 -10.05
N THR A 45 -2.40 -6.33 -10.58
CA THR A 45 -3.56 -7.23 -10.52
C THR A 45 -4.03 -7.78 -11.86
N GLY A 46 -3.50 -7.31 -12.98
CA GLY A 46 -3.90 -7.80 -14.31
C GLY A 46 -2.86 -7.58 -15.41
N GLY A 47 -3.21 -8.06 -16.62
CA GLY A 47 -2.32 -8.12 -17.78
C GLY A 47 -1.60 -9.46 -17.91
N GLU A 48 -0.93 -9.71 -19.03
CA GLU A 48 -0.18 -10.96 -19.28
C GLU A 48 1.09 -11.08 -18.43
N SER A 49 1.60 -9.97 -17.89
CA SER A 49 2.77 -9.95 -17.00
C SER A 49 2.61 -8.88 -15.91
N PRO A 50 1.83 -9.17 -14.86
CA PRO A 50 1.65 -8.26 -13.74
C PRO A 50 2.99 -7.95 -13.05
N ARG A 51 3.16 -6.71 -12.64
CA ARG A 51 4.32 -6.26 -11.87
C ARG A 51 4.28 -6.88 -10.48
N ALA A 52 5.41 -7.43 -10.03
CA ALA A 52 5.59 -7.84 -8.64
C ALA A 52 5.53 -6.65 -7.68
N MET A 53 4.76 -6.78 -6.59
CA MET A 53 4.68 -5.76 -5.55
C MET A 53 5.93 -5.76 -4.67
N SER A 54 6.56 -4.59 -4.47
CA SER A 54 7.72 -4.47 -3.60
C SER A 54 7.32 -4.64 -2.12
N PRO A 55 8.23 -5.11 -1.25
CA PRO A 55 7.94 -5.27 0.18
C PRO A 55 7.61 -3.93 0.86
N HIS A 56 8.09 -2.81 0.32
CA HIS A 56 7.79 -1.47 0.84
C HIS A 56 6.33 -1.07 0.58
N ILE A 57 5.80 -1.35 -0.61
CA ILE A 57 4.40 -1.09 -0.93
C ILE A 57 3.49 -1.99 -0.10
N LEU A 58 3.82 -3.29 0.02
CA LEU A 58 3.03 -4.20 0.84
C LEU A 58 3.07 -3.81 2.32
N PHE A 59 4.22 -3.38 2.84
CA PHE A 59 4.34 -2.83 4.20
C PHE A 59 3.44 -1.61 4.39
N PHE A 60 3.42 -0.68 3.43
CA PHE A 60 2.56 0.49 3.48
C PHE A 60 1.06 0.13 3.48
N MET A 61 0.65 -0.81 2.63
CA MET A 61 -0.72 -1.34 2.61
C MET A 61 -1.09 -1.98 3.95
N ALA A 62 -0.23 -2.87 4.45
CA ALA A 62 -0.46 -3.58 5.71
C ALA A 62 -0.54 -2.61 6.91
N ALA A 63 0.30 -1.57 6.93
CA ALA A 63 0.26 -0.52 7.94
C ALA A 63 -1.09 0.21 7.94
N GLN A 64 -1.61 0.61 6.78
CA GLN A 64 -2.91 1.27 6.68
C GLN A 64 -4.09 0.37 7.10
N LEU A 65 -3.99 -0.95 6.96
CA LEU A 65 -5.05 -1.88 7.34
C LEU A 65 -5.09 -2.18 8.84
N ILE A 66 -3.97 -2.07 9.54
CA ILE A 66 -3.85 -2.51 10.95
C ILE A 66 -3.73 -1.35 11.95
N LEU A 67 -3.20 -0.21 11.52
CA LEU A 67 -2.98 0.93 12.41
C LEU A 67 -4.27 1.70 12.64
N SER A 68 -4.45 2.15 13.88
CA SER A 68 -5.49 3.13 14.21
C SER A 68 -5.14 4.52 13.66
N GLU A 69 -6.13 5.40 13.60
CA GLU A 69 -5.91 6.81 13.23
C GLU A 69 -4.87 7.47 14.14
N ASP A 70 -4.90 7.19 15.44
CA ASP A 70 -3.91 7.68 16.41
C ASP A 70 -2.50 7.19 16.09
N ASP A 71 -2.33 5.93 15.65
CA ASP A 71 -1.02 5.40 15.30
C ASP A 71 -0.51 5.96 13.97
N ILE A 72 -1.40 6.23 13.02
CA ILE A 72 -1.07 6.94 11.78
C ILE A 72 -0.62 8.38 12.09
N ASN A 73 -1.32 9.08 12.97
CA ASN A 73 -0.95 10.44 13.40
C ASN A 73 0.45 10.47 14.04
N LYS A 74 0.78 9.50 14.91
CA LYS A 74 2.15 9.39 15.47
C LYS A 74 3.21 9.18 14.40
N ILE A 75 2.91 8.43 13.34
CA ILE A 75 3.84 8.24 12.21
C ILE A 75 3.99 9.55 11.44
N ILE A 76 2.91 10.27 11.19
CA ILE A 76 2.93 11.58 10.52
C ILE A 76 3.75 12.60 11.34
N ASP A 77 3.52 12.68 12.65
CA ASP A 77 4.32 13.53 13.55
C ASP A 77 5.80 13.17 13.48
N LYS A 78 6.11 11.86 13.46
CA LYS A 78 7.49 11.39 13.31
C LYS A 78 8.08 11.76 11.95
N MET A 79 7.29 11.73 10.88
CA MET A 79 7.74 12.18 9.55
C MET A 79 8.10 13.67 9.58
N ILE A 80 7.27 14.50 10.22
CA ILE A 80 7.52 15.94 10.40
C ILE A 80 8.78 16.16 11.24
N GLU A 81 8.94 15.44 12.36
CA GLU A 81 10.13 15.52 13.22
C GLU A 81 11.43 15.17 12.47
N VAL A 82 11.37 14.21 11.54
CA VAL A 82 12.51 13.84 10.67
C VAL A 82 12.80 14.92 9.62
N GLY A 83 11.85 15.83 9.35
CA GLY A 83 12.01 16.95 8.42
C GLY A 83 11.07 16.94 7.21
N ALA A 84 10.01 16.13 7.23
CA ALA A 84 8.99 16.19 6.17
C ALA A 84 8.12 17.45 6.30
N GLU A 85 7.85 18.10 5.18
CA GLU A 85 6.85 19.16 5.08
C GLU A 85 5.56 18.59 4.49
N LEU A 86 4.47 18.67 5.25
CA LEU A 86 3.14 18.34 4.77
C LEU A 86 2.43 19.64 4.44
N LYS A 87 1.94 19.77 3.21
CA LYS A 87 0.99 20.82 2.86
C LYS A 87 -0.38 20.20 3.04
N ASP A 88 -1.24 20.85 3.80
CA ASP A 88 -2.65 20.45 3.90
C ASP A 88 -3.22 20.30 2.48
N GLN A 89 -3.85 19.15 2.22
CA GLN A 89 -4.56 18.89 0.96
C GLN A 89 -5.91 19.58 0.94
#